data_AF-A0A851S188-F1
#
_entry.id   AF-A0A851S188-F1
#
_cell.length_a   1.000
_cell.length_b   1.000
_cell.length_c   1.000
_cell.angle_alpha   90.00
_cell.angle_beta   90.00
_cell.angle_gamma   90.00
#
_symmetry.space_group_name_H-M   'P 1'
#
loop_
_entity.id
_entity.type
_entity.pdbx_description
1 polymer ?
#
loop_
_entity_poly.entity_id
_entity_poly.type
_entity_poly.pdbx_seq_one_letter_code
_entity_poly.pdbx_strand_id
1 'polypeptide(L)'
;NPFKVPPDSELLSMRDNEIKKAQVEREKRKTMKVHEKTTYSTKIKAKSGLRRALEREEEEESRKEATCEERLKVLQELLSRKLAMKKDYAFDRETFHGYLQDRKQIFFLEHAIAVKRGEIEKMENIAKNEEKKLEKAERKMEKDAAMFDAFLKENHNNSVEALRIAKKETSAKTKKITEIQGLTTEIKKIQSDISMYEDTLKGYKMYRDILYQLSPKQWQEEHRKKHKKEKDMTKESRHRGILLLTFAGHSRTWGSLEQIQIPAESCQVCRSIPTCLLQVSSILKSSAESLPQAGLDKKCFFRSSLEDAEGEISSDEDEEPELYFTDPEQLLITFMDMMDENLSFVLNYQDIAESWNKVQQTFITTRESMMRRAEPCVPEVPFPNTSSLSLSSREKELAALKEQVNTLRACVAEEEEKVADLKLKVQLFSSGEHEADDQDKMLTSLNKKVLEVYSQCTGDNETDLPTVEMLKVIEKQLNDLLDSVERIPPAKIEKAVKAIRKEQRAR
;
A
#
# COMPACT_ATOMS: atom_id res chain seq x y z
N ASN A 1 -11.16 -58.97 38.21
CA ASN A 1 -10.35 -58.57 37.05
C ASN A 1 -9.96 -57.11 37.24
N PRO A 2 -8.71 -56.82 37.63
CA PRO A 2 -8.23 -55.46 37.89
C PRO A 2 -8.08 -54.60 36.61
N PHE A 3 -8.27 -55.17 35.41
CA PHE A 3 -8.18 -54.48 34.12
C PHE A 3 -9.54 -54.28 33.44
N LYS A 4 -10.58 -53.97 34.22
CA LYS A 4 -11.89 -53.63 33.64
C LYS A 4 -11.91 -52.15 33.29
N VAL A 5 -11.92 -51.82 32.00
CA VAL A 5 -12.01 -50.44 31.52
C VAL A 5 -13.36 -49.86 31.97
N PRO A 6 -13.37 -48.70 32.66
CA PRO A 6 -14.61 -48.05 33.06
C PRO A 6 -15.49 -47.71 31.83
N PRO A 7 -16.83 -47.79 31.93
CA PRO A 7 -17.72 -47.38 30.86
C PRO A 7 -17.50 -45.91 30.47
N ASP A 8 -17.72 -45.57 29.20
CA ASP A 8 -17.42 -44.24 28.64
C ASP A 8 -18.10 -43.08 29.41
N SER A 9 -19.27 -43.33 30.01
CA SER A 9 -19.96 -42.37 30.88
C SER A 9 -19.17 -42.04 32.16
N GLU A 10 -18.48 -43.00 32.75
CA GLU A 10 -17.62 -42.82 33.92
C GLU A 10 -16.33 -42.09 33.54
N LEU A 11 -15.77 -42.39 32.36
CA LEU A 11 -14.57 -41.73 31.84
C LEU A 11 -14.83 -40.24 31.52
N LEU A 12 -15.99 -39.93 30.95
CA LEU A 12 -16.44 -38.55 30.74
C LEU A 12 -16.67 -37.81 32.06
N SER A 13 -17.32 -38.45 33.04
CA SER A 13 -17.51 -37.85 34.38
C SER A 13 -16.18 -37.58 35.09
N MET A 14 -15.21 -38.50 34.99
CA MET A 14 -13.86 -38.31 35.52
C MET A 14 -13.17 -37.11 34.86
N ARG A 15 -13.32 -36.96 33.53
CA ARG A 15 -12.76 -35.83 32.78
C ARG A 15 -13.42 -34.51 33.13
N ASP A 16 -14.75 -34.49 33.26
CA ASP A 16 -15.50 -33.30 33.71
C ASP A 16 -15.10 -32.90 35.13
N ASN A 17 -14.89 -33.88 36.02
CA ASN A 17 -14.41 -33.65 37.38
C ASN A 17 -12.97 -33.12 37.40
N GLU A 18 -12.08 -33.59 36.51
CA GLU A 18 -10.74 -33.04 36.33
C GLU A 18 -10.78 -31.59 35.81
N ILE A 19 -11.64 -31.30 34.84
CA ILE A 19 -11.85 -29.95 34.29
C ILE A 19 -12.35 -29.01 35.39
N LYS A 20 -13.35 -29.43 36.18
CA LYS A 20 -13.86 -28.67 37.32
C LYS A 20 -12.77 -28.42 38.37
N LYS A 21 -11.99 -29.45 38.74
CA LYS A 21 -10.86 -29.30 39.66
C LYS A 21 -9.81 -28.32 39.14
N ALA A 22 -9.49 -28.37 37.84
CA ALA A 22 -8.54 -27.46 37.21
C ALA A 22 -9.04 -26.01 37.18
N GLN A 23 -10.34 -25.81 36.94
CA GLN A 23 -10.99 -24.49 37.00
C GLN A 23 -10.91 -23.90 38.41
N VAL A 24 -11.30 -24.68 39.43
CA VAL A 24 -11.23 -24.28 40.85
C VAL A 24 -9.79 -23.94 41.25
N GLU A 25 -8.82 -24.74 40.81
CA GLU A 25 -7.41 -24.51 41.12
C GLU A 25 -6.86 -23.25 40.41
N ARG A 26 -7.34 -22.95 39.21
CA ARG A 26 -7.01 -21.72 38.46
C ARG A 26 -7.60 -20.49 39.13
N GLU A 27 -8.83 -20.56 39.62
CA GLU A 27 -9.46 -19.47 40.39
C GLU A 27 -8.73 -19.22 41.71
N LYS A 28 -8.38 -20.28 42.44
CA LYS A 28 -7.54 -20.18 43.65
C LYS A 28 -6.17 -19.55 43.36
N ARG A 29 -5.57 -19.82 42.20
CA ARG A 29 -4.31 -19.18 41.79
C ARG A 29 -4.44 -17.71 41.40
N LYS A 30 -5.64 -17.23 41.02
CA LYS A 30 -5.86 -15.80 40.77
C LYS A 30 -5.81 -14.99 42.06
N THR A 31 -6.30 -15.55 43.17
CA THR A 31 -6.37 -14.88 44.48
C THR A 31 -5.13 -15.04 45.35
N MET A 32 -4.25 -16.02 45.07
CA MET A 32 -3.00 -16.20 45.83
C MET A 32 -1.93 -15.14 45.54
N LYS A 33 -1.15 -14.78 46.56
CA LYS A 33 -0.02 -13.87 46.42
C LYS A 33 1.12 -14.53 45.65
N VAL A 34 1.96 -13.74 44.99
CA VAL A 34 3.00 -14.23 44.05
C VAL A 34 3.97 -15.21 44.72
N HIS A 35 4.34 -15.00 45.98
CA HIS A 35 5.26 -15.89 46.72
C HIS A 35 4.62 -17.23 47.14
N GLU A 36 3.28 -17.33 47.14
CA GLU A 36 2.55 -18.56 47.45
C GLU A 36 2.34 -19.44 46.19
N LYS A 37 2.61 -18.88 45.00
CA LYS A 37 2.46 -19.61 43.73
C LYS A 37 3.65 -20.53 43.51
N THR A 38 3.45 -21.83 43.72
CA THR A 38 4.43 -22.87 43.40
C THR A 38 4.79 -22.92 41.92
N THR A 39 6.09 -22.95 41.62
CA THR A 39 6.67 -23.02 40.27
C THR A 39 6.33 -24.35 39.58
N TYR A 40 6.22 -24.34 38.25
CA TYR A 40 5.94 -25.53 37.42
C TYR A 40 6.89 -26.71 37.72
N SER A 41 8.16 -26.43 38.02
CA SER A 41 9.16 -27.41 38.44
C SER A 41 8.78 -28.18 39.72
N THR A 42 8.19 -27.49 40.71
CA THR A 42 7.74 -28.10 41.97
C THR A 42 6.53 -29.03 41.76
N LYS A 43 5.67 -28.73 40.79
CA LYS A 43 4.50 -29.55 40.44
C LYS A 43 4.87 -30.82 39.68
N ILE A 44 5.87 -30.76 38.81
CA ILE A 44 6.40 -31.95 38.12
C ILE A 44 7.06 -32.89 39.13
N LYS A 45 7.78 -32.37 40.12
CA LYS A 45 8.33 -33.18 41.22
C LYS A 45 7.25 -33.86 42.08
N ALA A 46 6.04 -33.31 42.18
CA ALA A 46 4.92 -33.97 42.87
C ALA A 46 4.33 -35.14 42.06
N LYS A 47 4.38 -35.10 40.72
CA LYS A 47 4.01 -36.22 39.82
C LYS A 47 5.03 -37.37 39.80
N SER A 48 6.16 -37.24 40.50
CA SER A 48 7.15 -38.32 40.66
C SER A 48 6.63 -39.54 41.42
N GLY A 49 5.41 -39.50 41.97
CA GLY A 49 4.84 -40.61 42.73
C GLY A 49 4.75 -41.91 41.94
N LEU A 50 4.45 -41.85 40.65
CA LEU A 50 4.38 -43.01 39.76
C LEU A 50 5.77 -43.58 39.45
N ARG A 51 6.77 -42.72 39.20
CA ARG A 51 8.16 -43.14 38.98
C ARG A 51 8.75 -43.81 40.23
N ARG A 52 8.51 -43.22 41.41
CA ARG A 52 8.89 -43.82 42.70
C ARG A 52 8.12 -45.10 43.02
N ALA A 53 6.97 -45.35 42.40
CA ALA A 53 6.22 -46.59 42.59
C ALA A 53 6.83 -47.74 41.80
N LEU A 54 7.19 -47.50 40.54
CA LEU A 54 7.89 -48.48 39.70
C LEU A 54 9.28 -48.79 40.25
N GLU A 55 10.03 -47.76 40.66
CA GLU A 55 11.37 -47.93 41.25
C GLU A 55 11.32 -48.72 42.58
N ARG A 56 10.25 -48.54 43.38
CA ARG A 56 10.02 -49.36 44.58
C ARG A 56 9.68 -50.81 44.26
N GLU A 57 8.97 -51.06 43.18
CA GLU A 57 8.60 -52.41 42.73
C GLU A 57 9.84 -53.18 42.24
N GLU A 58 10.67 -52.53 41.43
CA GLU A 58 11.96 -53.07 40.96
C GLU A 58 12.94 -53.33 42.13
N GLU A 59 13.05 -52.40 43.08
CA GLU A 59 13.86 -52.59 44.29
C GLU A 59 13.34 -53.75 45.16
N GLU A 60 12.02 -53.90 45.30
CA GLU A 60 11.43 -54.97 46.10
C GLU A 60 11.61 -56.34 45.45
N GLU A 61 11.53 -56.42 44.11
CA GLU A 61 11.81 -57.63 43.34
C GLU A 61 13.30 -58.03 43.47
N SER A 62 14.21 -57.06 43.34
CA SER A 62 15.66 -57.26 43.53
C SER A 62 16.00 -57.77 44.94
N ARG A 63 15.33 -57.24 45.99
CA ARG A 63 15.52 -57.70 47.38
C ARG A 63 15.03 -59.13 47.59
N LYS A 64 13.92 -59.53 46.95
CA LYS A 64 13.37 -60.89 47.03
C LYS A 64 14.30 -61.89 46.36
N GLU A 65 14.89 -61.53 45.23
CA GLU A 65 15.85 -62.38 44.50
C GLU A 65 17.13 -62.60 45.30
N ALA A 66 17.73 -61.54 45.85
CA ALA A 66 18.92 -61.64 46.70
C ALA A 66 18.68 -62.53 47.94
N THR A 67 17.52 -62.39 48.58
CA THR A 67 17.12 -63.23 49.72
C THR A 67 16.99 -64.72 49.35
N CYS A 68 16.50 -65.02 48.14
CA CYS A 68 16.41 -66.38 47.63
C CYS A 68 17.79 -67.00 47.35
N GLU A 69 18.71 -66.22 46.79
CA GLU A 69 20.08 -66.66 46.49
C GLU A 69 20.89 -66.96 47.77
N GLU A 70 20.79 -66.09 48.77
CA GLU A 70 21.42 -66.29 50.09
C GLU A 70 20.90 -67.55 50.78
N ARG A 71 19.58 -67.78 50.76
CA ARG A 71 18.97 -69.01 51.31
C ARG A 71 19.51 -70.26 50.63
N LEU A 72 19.75 -70.22 49.32
CA LEU A 72 20.27 -71.35 48.55
C LEU A 72 21.73 -71.66 48.91
N LYS A 73 22.56 -70.63 49.11
CA LYS A 73 23.94 -70.75 49.60
C LYS A 73 24.01 -71.37 50.99
N VAL A 74 23.16 -70.92 51.93
CA VAL A 74 23.07 -71.48 53.29
C VAL A 74 22.67 -72.95 53.27
N LEU A 75 21.70 -73.33 52.43
CA LEU A 75 21.31 -74.73 52.26
C LEU A 75 22.46 -75.59 51.71
N GLN A 76 23.24 -75.08 50.75
CA GLN A 76 24.39 -75.77 50.18
C GLN A 76 25.52 -75.99 51.21
N GLU A 77 25.77 -75.01 52.08
CA GLU A 77 26.75 -75.11 53.17
C GLU A 77 26.29 -76.08 54.27
N LEU A 78 25.02 -76.04 54.65
CA LEU A 78 24.41 -77.01 55.58
C LEU A 78 24.49 -78.44 55.05
N LEU A 79 24.22 -78.65 53.76
CA LEU A 79 24.37 -79.96 53.12
C LEU A 79 25.83 -80.43 53.17
N SER A 80 26.78 -79.55 52.83
CA SER A 80 28.21 -79.86 52.86
C SER A 80 28.71 -80.23 54.27
N ARG A 81 28.28 -79.48 55.30
CA ARG A 81 28.55 -79.78 56.71
C ARG A 81 27.93 -81.11 57.17
N LYS A 82 26.69 -81.39 56.76
CA LYS A 82 25.99 -82.64 57.08
C LYS A 82 26.65 -83.86 56.43
N LEU A 83 27.17 -83.72 55.21
CA LEU A 83 27.95 -84.76 54.51
C LEU A 83 29.31 -85.01 55.19
N ALA A 84 29.99 -83.97 55.69
CA ALA A 84 31.25 -84.10 56.41
C ALA A 84 31.10 -84.81 57.77
N MET A 85 29.98 -84.58 58.49
CA MET A 85 29.69 -85.19 59.80
C MET A 85 29.26 -86.67 59.72
N LYS A 86 28.84 -87.15 58.55
CA LYS A 86 28.32 -88.52 58.35
C LYS A 86 29.42 -89.60 58.30
N LYS A 87 30.70 -89.26 58.47
CA LYS A 87 31.81 -90.21 58.50
C LYS A 87 31.96 -90.98 59.82
N ASP A 88 31.41 -90.48 60.94
CA ASP A 88 31.74 -91.01 62.29
C ASP A 88 30.54 -91.44 63.17
N TYR A 89 29.33 -91.70 62.65
CA TYR A 89 28.22 -92.23 63.48
C TYR A 89 27.38 -93.32 62.81
N ALA A 90 26.91 -94.25 63.65
CA ALA A 90 26.21 -95.48 63.33
C ALA A 90 24.98 -95.29 62.42
N PHE A 91 24.83 -96.23 61.48
CA PHE A 91 23.70 -96.35 60.55
C PHE A 91 22.41 -96.62 61.34
N ASP A 92 21.66 -95.57 61.68
CA ASP A 92 20.24 -95.73 62.02
C ASP A 92 19.60 -96.44 60.83
N ARG A 93 19.01 -97.62 61.07
CA ARG A 93 18.32 -98.38 60.02
C ARG A 93 17.07 -97.60 59.63
N GLU A 94 17.22 -96.68 58.68
CA GLU A 94 16.11 -96.12 57.92
C GLU A 94 15.25 -97.29 57.43
N THR A 95 14.00 -97.37 57.88
CA THR A 95 13.07 -98.41 57.45
C THR A 95 12.99 -98.37 55.93
N PHE A 96 13.13 -99.51 55.24
CA PHE A 96 13.14 -99.59 53.77
C PHE A 96 11.97 -98.84 53.12
N HIS A 97 10.82 -98.78 53.80
CA HIS A 97 9.66 -97.99 53.40
C HIS A 97 9.92 -96.47 53.36
N GLY A 98 10.60 -95.90 54.36
CA GLY A 98 10.97 -94.48 54.40
C GLY A 98 11.95 -94.10 53.29
N TYR A 99 12.96 -94.94 53.04
CA TYR A 99 13.87 -94.77 51.90
C TYR A 99 13.13 -94.78 50.55
N LEU A 100 12.21 -95.73 50.35
CA LEU A 100 11.38 -95.77 49.14
C LEU A 100 10.48 -94.54 49.00
N GLN A 101 9.99 -93.98 50.11
CA GLN A 101 9.17 -92.78 50.11
C GLN A 101 10.00 -91.52 49.78
N ASP A 102 11.18 -91.37 50.37
CA ASP A 102 12.10 -90.28 50.05
C ASP A 102 12.57 -90.36 48.59
N ARG A 103 12.88 -91.56 48.09
CA ARG A 103 13.24 -91.81 46.68
C ARG A 103 12.13 -91.39 45.72
N LYS A 104 10.87 -91.69 46.05
CA LYS A 104 9.70 -91.25 45.27
C LYS A 104 9.53 -89.73 45.33
N GLN A 105 9.71 -89.13 46.51
CA GLN A 105 9.61 -87.68 46.68
C GLN A 105 10.67 -86.93 45.87
N ILE A 106 11.91 -87.43 45.86
CA ILE A 106 12.99 -86.91 45.03
C ILE A 106 12.59 -86.97 43.55
N PHE A 107 12.10 -88.12 43.07
CA PHE A 107 11.67 -88.25 41.68
C PHE A 107 10.54 -87.28 41.29
N PHE A 108 9.54 -87.09 42.16
CA PHE A 108 8.48 -86.11 41.93
C PHE A 108 9.01 -84.67 41.87
N LEU A 109 9.95 -84.32 42.76
CA LEU A 109 10.58 -83.00 42.77
C LEU A 109 11.46 -82.80 41.54
N GLU A 110 12.25 -83.80 41.14
CA GLU A 110 13.07 -83.77 39.93
C GLU A 110 12.21 -83.57 38.67
N HIS A 111 11.10 -84.29 38.56
CA HIS A 111 10.14 -84.10 37.47
C HIS A 111 9.54 -82.69 37.48
N ALA A 112 9.12 -82.19 38.64
CA ALA A 112 8.58 -80.84 38.76
C ALA A 112 9.62 -79.75 38.40
N ILE A 113 10.89 -79.95 38.78
CA ILE A 113 12.01 -79.07 38.40
C ILE A 113 12.22 -79.11 36.89
N ALA A 114 12.24 -80.30 36.27
CA ALA A 114 12.42 -80.45 34.83
C ALA A 114 11.31 -79.75 34.03
N VAL A 115 10.05 -79.92 34.43
CA VAL A 115 8.90 -79.23 33.82
C VAL A 115 9.04 -77.71 33.97
N LYS A 116 9.37 -77.22 35.16
CA LYS A 116 9.56 -75.78 35.38
C LYS A 116 10.73 -75.21 34.58
N ARG A 117 11.86 -75.92 34.48
CA ARG A 117 13.01 -75.49 33.66
C ARG A 117 12.65 -75.41 32.18
N GLY A 118 11.93 -76.42 31.66
CA GLY A 118 11.47 -76.39 30.27
C GLY A 118 10.50 -75.23 30.00
N GLU A 119 9.65 -74.88 30.97
CA GLU A 119 8.77 -73.72 30.85
C GLU A 119 9.53 -72.38 30.92
N ILE A 120 10.53 -72.27 31.81
CA ILE A 120 11.43 -71.12 31.88
C ILE A 120 12.15 -70.92 30.55
N GLU A 121 12.71 -71.98 29.95
CA GLU A 121 13.41 -71.90 28.66
C GLU A 121 12.49 -71.39 27.54
N LYS A 122 11.21 -71.83 27.50
CA LYS A 122 10.24 -71.28 26.54
C LYS A 122 10.00 -69.80 26.77
N MET A 123 9.79 -69.37 28.02
CA MET A 123 9.57 -67.97 28.36
C MET A 123 10.79 -67.10 28.03
N GLU A 124 12.01 -67.58 28.29
CA GLU A 124 13.25 -66.91 27.89
C GLU A 124 13.37 -66.75 26.38
N ASN A 125 13.01 -67.77 25.61
CA ASN A 125 13.04 -67.70 24.14
C ASN A 125 12.01 -66.70 23.59
N ILE A 126 10.83 -66.61 24.22
CA ILE A 126 9.82 -65.59 23.90
C ILE A 126 10.37 -64.19 24.24
N ALA A 127 10.88 -64.00 25.46
CA ALA A 127 11.45 -62.73 25.92
C ALA A 127 12.59 -62.24 25.01
N LYS A 128 13.55 -63.11 24.67
CA LYS A 128 14.66 -62.79 23.73
C LYS A 128 14.16 -62.37 22.35
N ASN A 129 13.10 -63.01 21.85
CA ASN A 129 12.52 -62.66 20.55
C ASN A 129 11.76 -61.33 20.60
N GLU A 130 11.09 -61.03 21.71
CA GLU A 130 10.41 -59.75 21.95
C GLU A 130 11.41 -58.61 22.12
N GLU A 131 12.49 -58.81 22.89
CA GLU A 131 13.59 -57.87 23.06
C GLU A 131 14.21 -57.48 21.71
N LYS A 132 14.52 -58.45 20.84
CA LYS A 132 15.02 -58.18 19.48
C LYS A 132 14.04 -57.38 18.62
N LYS A 133 12.73 -57.54 18.81
CA LYS A 133 11.72 -56.75 18.10
C LYS A 133 11.68 -55.32 18.63
N LEU A 134 11.75 -55.15 19.95
CA LEU A 134 11.81 -53.84 20.60
C LEU A 134 13.06 -53.07 20.18
N GLU A 135 14.23 -53.69 20.22
CA GLU A 135 15.49 -53.07 19.80
C GLU A 135 15.45 -52.61 18.34
N LYS A 136 14.81 -53.39 17.44
CA LYS A 136 14.59 -52.96 16.05
C LYS A 136 13.65 -51.76 15.94
N ALA A 137 12.60 -51.71 16.76
CA ALA A 137 11.68 -50.59 16.78
C ALA A 137 12.35 -49.32 17.34
N GLU A 138 13.12 -49.45 18.42
CA GLU A 138 13.89 -48.35 19.02
C GLU A 138 14.87 -47.74 18.01
N ARG A 139 15.68 -48.56 17.33
CA ARG A 139 16.61 -48.06 16.31
C ARG A 139 15.91 -47.34 15.16
N LYS A 140 14.68 -47.71 14.81
CA LYS A 140 13.89 -46.99 13.79
C LYS A 140 13.45 -45.62 14.32
N MET A 141 12.89 -45.60 15.53
CA MET A 141 12.47 -44.35 16.17
C MET A 141 13.63 -43.38 16.37
N GLU A 142 14.81 -43.87 16.73
CA GLU A 142 16.02 -43.06 16.86
C GLU A 142 16.44 -42.44 15.52
N LYS A 143 16.41 -43.23 14.44
CA LYS A 143 16.69 -42.73 13.08
C LYS A 143 15.67 -41.68 12.65
N ASP A 144 14.39 -41.92 12.91
CA ASP A 144 13.33 -40.96 12.60
C ASP A 144 13.52 -39.67 13.39
N ALA A 145 13.80 -39.75 14.69
CA ALA A 145 14.10 -38.59 15.53
C ALA A 145 15.30 -37.78 15.00
N ALA A 146 16.39 -38.47 14.61
CA ALA A 146 17.55 -37.82 14.02
C ALA A 146 17.25 -37.15 12.67
N MET A 147 16.43 -37.78 11.82
CA MET A 147 15.97 -37.19 10.56
C MET A 147 15.09 -35.96 10.80
N PHE A 148 14.19 -35.99 11.78
CA PHE A 148 13.38 -34.84 12.17
C PHE A 148 14.24 -33.68 12.67
N ASP A 149 15.24 -33.95 13.51
CA ASP A 149 16.15 -32.91 14.00
C ASP A 149 16.97 -32.29 12.87
N ALA A 150 17.44 -33.09 11.91
CA ALA A 150 18.12 -32.59 10.73
C ALA A 150 17.20 -31.70 9.87
N PHE A 151 15.95 -32.14 9.65
CA PHE A 151 14.94 -31.36 8.92
C PHE A 151 14.63 -30.03 9.61
N LEU A 152 14.47 -30.02 10.93
CA LEU A 152 14.23 -28.78 11.68
C LEU A 152 15.41 -27.80 11.58
N LYS A 153 16.64 -28.30 11.64
CA LYS A 153 17.85 -27.47 11.45
C LYS A 153 17.92 -26.89 10.04
N GLU A 154 17.65 -27.70 9.02
CA GLU A 154 17.67 -27.25 7.62
C GLU A 154 16.55 -26.22 7.35
N ASN A 155 15.34 -26.48 7.85
CA ASN A 155 14.23 -25.54 7.74
C ASN A 155 14.54 -24.21 8.42
N HIS A 156 15.09 -24.26 9.64
CA HIS A 156 15.53 -23.06 10.34
C HIS A 156 16.60 -22.29 9.55
N ASN A 157 17.60 -22.99 9.01
CA ASN A 157 18.64 -22.38 8.20
C ASN A 157 18.09 -21.73 6.92
N ASN A 158 17.18 -22.41 6.22
CA ASN A 158 16.52 -21.87 5.02
C ASN A 158 15.66 -20.64 5.35
N SER A 159 14.91 -20.68 6.45
CA SER A 159 14.13 -19.52 6.93
C SER A 159 15.02 -18.31 7.25
N VAL A 160 16.14 -18.55 7.93
CA VAL A 160 17.13 -17.51 8.26
C VAL A 160 17.77 -16.93 6.99
N GLU A 161 18.11 -17.78 6.02
CA GLU A 161 18.69 -17.35 4.75
C GLU A 161 17.70 -16.52 3.92
N ALA A 162 16.44 -16.96 3.82
CA ALA A 162 15.38 -16.19 3.18
C ALA A 162 15.20 -14.82 3.85
N LEU A 163 15.22 -14.76 5.18
CA LEU A 163 15.16 -13.49 5.92
C LEU A 163 16.38 -12.61 5.65
N ARG A 164 17.58 -13.19 5.52
CA ARG A 164 18.81 -12.46 5.21
C ARG A 164 18.74 -11.84 3.81
N ILE A 165 18.23 -12.57 2.82
CA ILE A 165 18.04 -12.08 1.44
C ILE A 165 17.05 -10.92 1.45
N ALA A 166 15.88 -11.11 2.08
CA ALA A 166 14.86 -10.06 2.21
C ALA A 166 15.40 -8.79 2.91
N LYS A 167 16.23 -8.94 3.95
CA LYS A 167 16.90 -7.81 4.62
C LYS A 167 17.89 -7.08 3.70
N LYS A 168 18.68 -7.81 2.90
CA LYS A 168 19.59 -7.19 1.93
C LYS A 168 18.82 -6.42 0.86
N GLU A 169 17.77 -7.02 0.30
CA GLU A 169 16.93 -6.37 -0.72
C GLU A 169 16.21 -5.14 -0.19
N THR A 170 15.63 -5.21 1.02
CA THR A 170 15.01 -4.03 1.66
C THR A 170 16.01 -2.92 1.91
N SER A 171 17.22 -3.22 2.36
CA SER A 171 18.29 -2.23 2.53
C SER A 171 18.77 -1.62 1.21
N ALA A 172 18.79 -2.40 0.12
CA ALA A 172 19.14 -1.90 -1.21
C ALA A 172 18.03 -1.00 -1.75
N LYS A 173 16.76 -1.40 -1.57
CA LYS A 173 15.58 -0.61 -1.92
C LYS A 173 15.56 0.73 -1.18
N THR A 174 15.83 0.75 0.13
CA THR A 174 15.83 2.00 0.91
C THR A 174 16.92 2.96 0.43
N LYS A 175 18.12 2.46 0.08
CA LYS A 175 19.18 3.29 -0.51
C LYS A 175 18.78 3.92 -1.85
N LYS A 176 18.11 3.14 -2.71
CA LYS A 176 17.58 3.66 -3.98
C LYS A 176 16.46 4.68 -3.79
N ILE A 177 15.59 4.48 -2.80
CA ILE A 177 14.57 5.47 -2.44
C ILE A 177 15.21 6.80 -2.01
N THR A 178 16.25 6.76 -1.17
CA THR A 178 16.94 7.99 -0.75
C THR A 178 17.66 8.69 -1.90
N GLU A 179 18.24 7.93 -2.85
CA GLU A 179 18.86 8.49 -4.06
C GLU A 179 17.81 9.16 -4.97
N ILE A 180 16.66 8.51 -5.20
CA ILE A 180 15.54 9.07 -5.96
C ILE A 180 15.02 10.36 -5.29
N GLN A 181 14.90 10.36 -3.96
CA GLN A 181 14.48 11.55 -3.21
C GLN A 181 15.47 12.70 -3.41
N GLY A 182 16.78 12.44 -3.35
CA GLY A 182 17.83 13.43 -3.64
C GLY A 182 17.69 14.02 -5.04
N LEU A 183 17.61 13.17 -6.07
CA LEU A 183 17.42 13.62 -7.46
C LEU A 183 16.11 14.40 -7.64
N THR A 184 15.03 14.00 -6.95
CA THR A 184 13.76 14.72 -6.99
C THR A 184 13.89 16.13 -6.42
N THR A 185 14.70 16.32 -5.38
CA THR A 185 14.98 17.66 -4.83
C THR A 185 15.81 18.52 -5.79
N GLU A 186 16.78 17.92 -6.47
CA GLU A 186 17.58 18.62 -7.50
C GLU A 186 16.73 19.04 -8.70
N ILE A 187 15.85 18.16 -9.18
CA ILE A 187 14.91 18.47 -10.27
C ILE A 187 14.03 19.66 -9.88
N LYS A 188 13.47 19.67 -8.66
CA LYS A 188 12.64 20.79 -8.17
C LYS A 188 13.43 22.08 -8.10
N LYS A 189 14.70 22.03 -7.69
CA LYS A 189 15.58 23.21 -7.70
C LYS A 189 15.76 23.76 -9.10
N ILE A 190 16.12 22.90 -10.07
CA ILE A 190 16.30 23.31 -11.47
C ILE A 190 15.00 23.85 -12.06
N GLN A 191 13.85 23.24 -11.76
CA GLN A 191 12.54 23.75 -12.20
C GLN A 191 12.27 25.15 -11.65
N SER A 192 12.57 25.40 -10.36
CA SER A 192 12.47 26.73 -9.78
C SER A 192 13.39 27.72 -10.48
N ASP A 193 14.63 27.34 -10.76
CA ASP A 193 15.60 28.20 -11.47
C ASP A 193 15.11 28.52 -12.89
N ILE A 194 14.59 27.53 -13.63
CA ILE A 194 13.98 27.74 -14.96
C ILE A 194 12.83 28.76 -14.88
N SER A 195 11.92 28.61 -13.92
CA SER A 195 10.81 29.57 -13.76
C SER A 195 11.31 30.98 -13.46
N MET A 196 12.35 31.15 -12.63
CA MET A 196 12.95 32.46 -12.40
C MET A 196 13.54 33.06 -13.68
N TYR A 197 14.24 32.26 -14.48
CA TYR A 197 14.80 32.71 -15.75
C TYR A 197 13.73 33.02 -16.79
N GLU A 198 12.65 32.24 -16.86
CA GLU A 198 11.50 32.52 -17.72
C GLU A 198 10.83 33.85 -17.39
N ASP A 199 10.65 34.15 -16.10
CA ASP A 199 10.05 35.42 -15.66
C ASP A 199 10.99 36.61 -15.96
N THR A 200 12.29 36.41 -15.76
CA THR A 200 13.30 37.41 -16.14
C THR A 200 13.28 37.65 -17.66
N LEU A 201 13.20 36.59 -18.46
CA LEU A 201 13.13 36.67 -19.92
C LEU A 201 11.85 37.37 -20.39
N LYS A 202 10.70 37.13 -19.76
CA LYS A 202 9.46 37.88 -20.03
C LYS A 202 9.65 39.37 -19.77
N GLY A 203 10.35 39.73 -18.69
CA GLY A 203 10.73 41.12 -18.40
C GLY A 203 11.57 41.74 -19.52
N TYR A 204 12.63 41.06 -19.97
CA TYR A 204 13.45 41.54 -21.07
C TYR A 204 12.71 41.62 -22.40
N LYS A 205 11.80 40.68 -22.70
CA LYS A 205 10.93 40.75 -23.89
C LYS A 205 10.01 41.97 -23.84
N MET A 206 9.43 42.27 -22.68
CA MET A 206 8.62 43.48 -22.48
C MET A 206 9.45 44.75 -22.71
N TYR A 207 10.66 44.82 -22.14
CA TYR A 207 11.54 45.98 -22.37
C TYR A 207 11.94 46.13 -23.84
N ARG A 208 12.27 45.03 -24.52
CA ARG A 208 12.54 45.02 -25.95
C ARG A 208 11.35 45.58 -26.74
N ASP A 209 10.14 45.13 -26.43
CA ASP A 209 8.93 45.56 -27.16
C ASP A 209 8.64 47.05 -26.93
N ILE A 210 8.85 47.55 -25.71
CA ILE A 210 8.74 48.98 -25.39
C ILE A 210 9.80 49.79 -26.16
N LEU A 211 11.06 49.35 -26.14
CA LEU A 211 12.14 50.02 -26.87
C LEU A 211 11.84 50.07 -28.36
N TYR A 212 11.35 48.98 -28.96
CA TYR A 212 10.96 48.95 -30.37
C TYR A 212 9.82 49.94 -30.67
N GLN A 213 8.82 50.04 -29.79
CA GLN A 213 7.70 50.98 -29.96
C GLN A 213 8.14 52.45 -29.85
N LEU A 214 9.11 52.74 -28.99
CA LEU A 214 9.67 54.08 -28.83
C LEU A 214 10.64 54.46 -29.95
N SER A 215 11.23 53.49 -30.64
CA SER A 215 12.10 53.77 -31.79
C SER A 215 11.35 54.52 -32.90
N PRO A 216 12.01 55.48 -33.60
CA PRO A 216 11.39 56.22 -34.69
C PRO A 216 10.82 55.32 -35.80
N LYS A 217 9.67 55.70 -36.37
CA LYS A 217 8.98 54.91 -37.40
C LYS A 217 9.83 54.65 -38.64
N GLN A 218 10.69 55.60 -39.02
CA GLN A 218 11.63 55.44 -40.14
C GLN A 218 12.61 54.29 -39.89
N TRP A 219 13.17 54.23 -38.68
CA TRP A 219 14.06 53.16 -38.26
C TRP A 219 13.31 51.82 -38.14
N GLN A 220 12.10 51.80 -37.57
CA GLN A 220 11.28 50.58 -37.50
C GLN A 220 10.99 49.98 -38.89
N GLU A 221 10.71 50.82 -39.89
CA GLU A 221 10.44 50.38 -41.26
C GLU A 221 11.68 49.85 -41.96
N GLU A 222 12.84 50.47 -41.77
CA GLU A 222 14.12 49.98 -42.28
C GLU A 222 14.48 48.63 -41.64
N HIS A 223 14.30 48.49 -40.32
CA HIS A 223 14.50 47.22 -39.63
C HIS A 223 13.53 46.14 -40.10
N ARG A 224 12.24 46.46 -40.33
CA ARG A 224 11.29 45.51 -40.93
C ARG A 224 11.70 45.09 -42.35
N LYS A 225 12.24 46.02 -43.15
CA LYS A 225 12.75 45.71 -44.50
C LYS A 225 14.02 44.86 -44.45
N LYS A 226 14.96 45.13 -43.53
CA LYS A 226 16.18 44.33 -43.30
C LYS A 226 15.80 42.89 -42.90
N HIS A 227 14.99 42.71 -41.85
CA HIS A 227 14.55 41.38 -41.41
C HIS A 227 13.71 40.64 -42.44
N LYS A 228 12.89 41.34 -43.25
CA LYS A 228 12.15 40.69 -44.33
C LYS A 228 13.08 40.17 -45.41
N LYS A 229 14.05 40.97 -45.85
CA LYS A 229 15.07 40.55 -46.83
C LYS A 229 15.89 39.36 -46.33
N GLU A 230 16.30 39.41 -45.06
CA GLU A 230 17.06 38.35 -44.42
C GLU A 230 16.25 37.05 -44.27
N LYS A 231 15.00 37.13 -43.80
CA LYS A 231 14.08 35.98 -43.78
C LYS A 231 13.85 35.38 -45.17
N ASP A 232 13.77 36.21 -46.21
CA ASP A 232 13.60 35.74 -47.60
C ASP A 232 14.89 35.08 -48.13
N MET A 233 16.08 35.61 -47.79
CA MET A 233 17.39 34.99 -48.11
C MET A 233 17.59 33.64 -47.38
N THR A 234 17.14 33.54 -46.13
CA THR A 234 17.24 32.31 -45.31
C THR A 234 16.25 31.23 -45.75
N LYS A 235 15.08 31.62 -46.27
CA LYS A 235 14.14 30.68 -46.91
C LYS A 235 14.71 30.13 -48.21
N GLU A 236 15.36 30.96 -49.03
CA GLU A 236 16.02 30.54 -50.27
C GLU A 236 17.24 29.63 -50.03
N SER A 237 18.03 29.87 -48.98
CA SER A 237 19.14 28.98 -48.59
C SER A 237 18.65 27.64 -48.03
N ARG A 238 17.55 27.61 -47.27
CA ARG A 238 16.89 26.36 -46.84
C ARG A 238 16.34 25.54 -48.02
N HIS A 239 15.80 26.18 -49.07
CA HIS A 239 15.34 25.48 -50.28
C HIS A 239 16.50 24.90 -51.10
N ARG A 240 17.70 25.52 -51.04
CA ARG A 240 18.94 24.95 -51.62
C ARG A 240 19.53 23.83 -50.79
N GLY A 241 19.43 23.88 -49.45
CA GLY A 241 19.90 22.83 -48.54
C GLY A 241 19.07 21.54 -48.59
N ILE A 242 17.76 21.63 -48.88
CA ILE A 242 16.87 20.47 -48.99
C ILE A 242 17.14 19.66 -50.27
N LEU A 243 17.62 20.29 -51.36
CA LEU A 243 17.90 19.58 -52.62
C LEU A 243 19.18 18.73 -52.59
N LEU A 244 20.17 19.06 -51.74
CA LEU A 244 21.44 18.33 -51.63
C LEU A 244 21.35 17.08 -50.73
N LEU A 245 20.30 16.97 -49.91
CA LEU A 245 20.09 15.83 -49.00
C LEU A 245 19.19 14.73 -49.57
N THR A 246 18.57 14.96 -50.73
CA THR A 246 17.70 13.98 -51.41
C THR A 246 18.43 12.86 -52.18
N PHE A 247 19.76 12.80 -52.14
CA PHE A 247 20.56 11.72 -52.76
C PHE A 247 21.52 11.00 -51.80
N ALA A 248 21.22 11.01 -50.50
CA ALA A 248 21.83 10.10 -49.53
C ALA A 248 20.72 9.48 -48.69
N GLY A 249 20.18 8.35 -49.17
CA GLY A 249 19.41 7.46 -48.31
C GLY A 249 20.30 7.03 -47.15
N HIS A 250 19.87 7.32 -45.92
CA HIS A 250 19.46 6.31 -44.95
C HIS A 250 18.77 7.02 -43.77
N SER A 251 17.52 6.62 -43.57
CA SER A 251 16.62 7.04 -42.52
C SER A 251 17.25 6.95 -41.12
N ARG A 252 17.28 8.08 -40.40
CA ARG A 252 17.25 8.12 -38.93
C ARG A 252 16.22 9.15 -38.51
N THR A 253 14.99 8.68 -38.46
CA THR A 253 13.87 9.30 -37.74
C THR A 253 14.24 9.45 -36.27
N TRP A 254 14.43 10.68 -35.80
CA TRP A 254 14.26 11.03 -34.39
C TRP A 254 12.89 11.67 -34.27
N GLY A 255 11.88 10.80 -34.23
CA GLY A 255 10.53 11.14 -33.85
C GLY A 255 10.20 10.36 -32.58
N SER A 256 9.51 11.04 -31.66
CA SER A 256 8.70 10.48 -30.59
C SER A 256 9.39 9.45 -29.70
N LEU A 257 9.82 9.88 -28.51
CA LEU A 257 9.99 8.95 -27.41
C LEU A 257 8.62 8.61 -26.84
N GLU A 258 7.87 7.80 -27.57
CA GLU A 258 6.74 7.04 -27.07
C GLU A 258 7.11 5.55 -27.10
N GLN A 259 6.97 4.91 -25.94
CA GLN A 259 6.74 3.48 -25.75
C GLN A 259 7.75 2.49 -26.36
N ILE A 260 8.68 2.05 -25.52
CA ILE A 260 9.23 0.70 -25.64
C ILE A 260 8.20 -0.27 -25.06
N GLN A 261 7.50 -0.95 -25.97
CA GLN A 261 6.69 -2.13 -25.68
C GLN A 261 7.58 -3.36 -25.85
N ILE A 262 7.91 -4.02 -24.75
CA ILE A 262 8.56 -5.35 -24.76
C ILE A 262 7.45 -6.41 -24.95
N PRO A 263 7.62 -7.41 -25.83
CA PRO A 263 6.64 -8.47 -26.04
C PRO A 263 6.38 -9.29 -24.78
N ALA A 264 5.12 -9.62 -24.58
CA ALA A 264 4.65 -10.51 -23.54
C ALA A 264 5.14 -11.94 -23.79
N GLU A 265 5.79 -12.53 -22.78
CA GLU A 265 5.51 -13.91 -22.39
C GLU A 265 5.87 -14.13 -20.92
N SER A 266 4.81 -14.42 -20.14
CA SER A 266 4.78 -15.10 -18.85
C SER A 266 5.59 -14.51 -17.67
N CYS A 267 4.91 -13.71 -16.84
CA CYS A 267 4.97 -13.82 -15.37
C CYS A 267 3.95 -12.86 -14.73
N GLN A 268 2.81 -13.43 -14.32
CA GLN A 268 1.62 -12.70 -13.91
C GLN A 268 1.51 -12.62 -12.38
N VAL A 269 2.36 -11.82 -11.72
CA VAL A 269 2.18 -11.50 -10.29
C VAL A 269 2.67 -10.07 -10.01
N CYS A 270 1.79 -9.29 -9.34
CA CYS A 270 1.95 -7.92 -8.82
C CYS A 270 1.43 -6.78 -9.71
N ARG A 271 0.12 -6.47 -9.59
CA ARG A 271 -0.44 -5.14 -9.90
C ARG A 271 -1.23 -4.62 -8.70
N SER A 272 -0.74 -3.54 -8.09
CA SER A 272 -1.48 -2.35 -7.64
C SER A 272 -0.64 -1.55 -6.62
N ILE A 273 0.00 -0.48 -7.10
CA ILE A 273 0.41 0.67 -6.28
C ILE A 273 -0.27 1.87 -6.93
N PRO A 274 -1.18 2.59 -6.23
CA PRO A 274 -1.78 3.80 -6.78
C PRO A 274 -0.79 4.96 -6.75
N THR A 275 -0.77 5.65 -7.88
CA THR A 275 -0.19 6.95 -8.16
C THR A 275 -0.76 8.00 -7.21
N CYS A 276 0.03 8.42 -6.23
CA CYS A 276 -0.22 9.64 -5.47
C CYS A 276 1.05 10.47 -5.52
N LEU A 277 1.17 11.36 -6.52
CA LEU A 277 1.98 12.59 -6.44
C LEU A 277 1.93 13.51 -7.69
N LEU A 278 0.88 13.50 -8.52
CA LEU A 278 0.72 14.49 -9.60
C LEU A 278 -0.75 14.78 -9.92
N GLN A 279 -1.44 15.57 -9.11
CA GLN A 279 -2.59 16.38 -9.55
C GLN A 279 -2.67 17.65 -8.69
N VAL A 280 -1.87 18.65 -9.04
CA VAL A 280 -2.13 20.05 -8.66
C VAL A 280 -1.96 20.89 -9.94
N SER A 281 -2.94 20.82 -10.82
CA SER A 281 -3.07 21.75 -11.96
C SER A 281 -4.40 21.58 -12.70
N SER A 282 -5.55 21.50 -12.03
CA SER A 282 -6.84 21.46 -12.75
C SER A 282 -8.07 21.90 -11.93
N ILE A 283 -8.07 23.10 -11.34
CA ILE A 283 -9.33 23.84 -11.15
C ILE A 283 -9.04 25.29 -11.49
N LEU A 284 -9.33 25.67 -12.74
CA LEU A 284 -9.67 27.03 -13.21
C LEU A 284 -9.84 26.94 -14.73
N LYS A 285 -11.00 26.45 -15.20
CA LYS A 285 -11.60 26.75 -16.52
C LYS A 285 -12.89 25.95 -16.76
N SER A 286 -13.99 26.50 -16.27
CA SER A 286 -15.32 26.51 -16.90
C SER A 286 -16.04 27.69 -16.21
N SER A 287 -16.70 28.65 -16.85
CA SER A 287 -17.20 28.84 -18.20
C SER A 287 -17.06 30.34 -18.52
N ALA A 288 -16.90 30.67 -19.80
CA ALA A 288 -17.12 32.02 -20.30
C ALA A 288 -18.64 32.33 -20.38
N GLU A 289 -18.91 33.65 -20.42
CA GLU A 289 -20.17 34.38 -20.76
C GLU A 289 -21.22 34.49 -19.63
N SER A 290 -21.57 35.69 -19.13
CA SER A 290 -21.87 36.97 -19.82
C SER A 290 -21.69 38.23 -18.94
N LEU A 291 -21.40 39.38 -19.58
CA LEU A 291 -21.28 40.76 -19.06
C LEU A 291 -22.65 41.34 -18.55
N PRO A 292 -22.75 42.48 -17.79
CA PRO A 292 -22.02 43.74 -17.99
C PRO A 292 -21.46 44.50 -16.76
N GLN A 293 -20.24 45.01 -16.98
CA GLN A 293 -19.58 46.26 -16.51
C GLN A 293 -20.14 47.09 -15.35
N ALA A 294 -19.28 47.40 -14.36
CA ALA A 294 -18.81 48.78 -14.08
C ALA A 294 -17.75 48.78 -12.95
N GLY A 295 -16.49 49.05 -13.29
CA GLY A 295 -15.38 49.23 -12.35
C GLY A 295 -14.10 49.56 -13.11
N LEU A 296 -13.64 50.80 -12.97
CA LEU A 296 -12.51 51.39 -13.69
C LEU A 296 -11.19 50.69 -13.34
N ASP A 297 -10.72 49.79 -14.20
CA ASP A 297 -9.32 49.40 -14.26
C ASP A 297 -8.70 49.84 -15.59
N LYS A 298 -7.74 50.74 -15.49
CA LYS A 298 -6.93 51.27 -16.59
C LYS A 298 -6.05 50.13 -17.14
N LYS A 299 -6.58 49.38 -18.11
CA LYS A 299 -5.80 48.46 -18.93
C LYS A 299 -5.10 49.27 -20.01
N CYS A 300 -3.77 49.42 -19.89
CA CYS A 300 -2.95 50.03 -20.93
C CYS A 300 -3.13 49.27 -22.25
N PHE A 301 -3.59 49.98 -23.27
CA PHE A 301 -3.68 49.55 -24.65
C PHE A 301 -2.26 49.49 -25.25
N PHE A 302 -1.58 48.36 -25.11
CA PHE A 302 -0.47 48.01 -25.99
C PHE A 302 -0.59 46.53 -26.37
N ARG A 303 -1.50 46.25 -27.30
CA ARG A 303 -1.46 45.03 -28.10
C ARG A 303 -0.84 45.41 -29.44
N SER A 304 0.49 45.38 -29.51
CA SER A 304 1.17 45.41 -30.80
C SER A 304 1.02 44.02 -31.42
N SER A 305 0.25 43.95 -32.49
CA SER A 305 0.09 42.77 -33.31
C SER A 305 1.36 42.57 -34.13
N LEU A 306 2.27 41.71 -33.68
CA LEU A 306 3.35 41.18 -34.52
C LEU A 306 3.45 39.67 -34.27
N GLU A 307 2.81 38.92 -35.16
CA GLU A 307 2.99 37.49 -35.48
C GLU A 307 3.75 36.65 -34.44
N ASP A 308 3.03 36.12 -33.45
CA ASP A 308 3.37 34.86 -32.80
C ASP A 308 3.04 33.72 -33.78
N ALA A 309 4.00 33.40 -34.64
CA ALA A 309 4.01 32.15 -35.40
C ALA A 309 5.16 31.29 -34.89
N GLU A 310 4.76 30.19 -34.25
CA GLU A 310 5.55 29.02 -33.85
C GLU A 310 6.82 28.82 -34.69
N GLY A 311 7.98 28.75 -34.00
CA GLY A 311 9.21 28.21 -34.59
C GLY A 311 10.49 29.03 -34.43
N GLU A 312 10.80 29.56 -33.24
CA GLU A 312 12.20 29.86 -32.89
C GLU A 312 12.83 28.65 -32.18
N ILE A 313 13.04 27.60 -32.97
CA ILE A 313 14.10 26.65 -32.68
C ILE A 313 15.06 26.73 -33.88
N SER A 314 16.28 27.18 -33.59
CA SER A 314 17.46 27.33 -34.46
C SER A 314 17.44 28.47 -35.48
N SER A 315 18.21 29.53 -35.23
CA SER A 315 19.58 29.72 -35.76
C SER A 315 20.12 31.08 -35.29
N ASP A 316 21.36 31.09 -34.82
CA ASP A 316 22.21 32.24 -34.41
C ASP A 316 21.87 32.98 -33.11
N GLU A 317 22.53 32.53 -32.03
CA GLU A 317 22.65 33.23 -30.73
C GLU A 317 23.85 34.21 -30.68
N ASP A 318 24.50 34.51 -31.80
CA ASP A 318 25.74 35.31 -31.82
C ASP A 318 25.60 36.70 -32.47
N GLU A 319 24.41 37.09 -32.94
CA GLU A 319 24.21 38.42 -33.54
C GLU A 319 23.63 39.40 -32.50
N GLU A 320 24.45 40.37 -32.10
CA GLU A 320 24.08 41.40 -31.13
C GLU A 320 22.83 42.14 -31.63
N PRO A 321 21.74 42.21 -30.83
CA PRO A 321 20.51 42.85 -31.28
C PRO A 321 20.76 44.32 -31.60
N GLU A 322 20.56 44.70 -32.87
CA GLU A 322 20.75 46.06 -33.36
C GLU A 322 19.66 46.99 -32.76
N LEU A 323 20.01 47.68 -31.67
CA LEU A 323 19.12 48.60 -30.93
C LEU A 323 19.24 50.03 -31.46
N TYR A 324 18.12 50.76 -31.50
CA TYR A 324 18.12 52.19 -31.84
C TYR A 324 18.77 53.03 -30.74
N PHE A 325 18.41 52.76 -29.48
CA PHE A 325 18.94 53.45 -28.32
C PHE A 325 20.25 52.79 -27.87
N THR A 326 21.35 53.52 -27.95
CA THR A 326 22.69 53.04 -27.56
C THR A 326 23.10 53.47 -26.15
N ASP A 327 22.50 54.56 -25.66
CA ASP A 327 22.73 55.11 -24.32
C ASP A 327 21.37 55.29 -23.62
N PRO A 328 21.18 54.80 -22.38
CA PRO A 328 19.95 54.99 -21.61
C PRO A 328 19.48 56.46 -21.52
N GLU A 329 20.39 57.44 -21.54
CA GLU A 329 20.02 58.87 -21.49
C GLU A 329 19.15 59.30 -22.68
N GLN A 330 19.34 58.67 -23.86
CA GLN A 330 18.55 58.95 -25.06
C GLN A 330 17.06 58.60 -24.87
N LEU A 331 16.78 57.57 -24.08
CA LEU A 331 15.42 57.15 -23.76
C LEU A 331 14.73 58.19 -22.87
N LEU A 332 15.46 58.73 -21.88
CA LEU A 332 14.95 59.79 -21.02
C LEU A 332 14.63 61.07 -21.81
N ILE A 333 15.50 61.44 -22.76
CA ILE A 333 15.25 62.59 -23.65
C ILE A 333 13.99 62.35 -24.47
N THR A 334 13.83 61.17 -25.06
CA THR A 334 12.63 60.83 -25.85
C THR A 334 11.35 60.89 -25.00
N PHE A 335 11.40 60.43 -23.74
CA PHE A 335 10.28 60.55 -22.81
C PHE A 335 9.99 62.01 -22.43
N MET A 336 11.02 62.85 -22.30
CA MET A 336 10.88 64.26 -21.99
C MET A 336 10.25 65.03 -23.15
N ASP A 337 10.70 64.79 -24.38
CA ASP A 337 10.09 65.35 -25.59
C ASP A 337 8.61 64.93 -25.73
N MET A 338 8.31 63.65 -25.49
CA MET A 338 6.94 63.16 -25.47
C MET A 338 6.10 63.79 -24.35
N MET A 339 6.71 64.07 -23.20
CA MET A 339 6.04 64.75 -22.09
C MET A 339 5.73 66.20 -22.44
N ASP A 340 6.66 66.90 -23.11
CA ASP A 340 6.47 68.27 -23.59
C ASP A 340 5.42 68.33 -24.71
N GLU A 341 5.41 67.37 -25.63
CA GLU A 341 4.34 67.24 -26.64
C GLU A 341 2.98 67.01 -25.97
N ASN A 342 2.89 66.05 -25.03
CA ASN A 342 1.66 65.79 -24.28
C ASN A 342 1.20 67.03 -23.49
N LEU A 343 2.13 67.76 -22.88
CA LEU A 343 1.83 69.01 -22.19
C LEU A 343 1.32 70.07 -23.17
N SER A 344 1.93 70.19 -24.35
CA SER A 344 1.48 71.10 -25.40
C SER A 344 0.06 70.74 -25.88
N PHE A 345 -0.29 69.46 -25.99
CA PHE A 345 -1.64 69.02 -26.35
C PHE A 345 -2.65 69.37 -25.26
N VAL A 346 -2.29 69.19 -23.99
CA VAL A 346 -3.14 69.58 -22.85
C VAL A 346 -3.37 71.09 -22.83
N LEU A 347 -2.32 71.88 -23.03
CA LEU A 347 -2.41 73.34 -23.07
C LEU A 347 -3.21 73.83 -24.28
N ASN A 348 -2.97 73.29 -25.47
CA ASN A 348 -3.78 73.59 -26.66
C ASN A 348 -5.25 73.24 -26.46
N TYR A 349 -5.55 72.10 -25.82
CA TYR A 349 -6.93 71.73 -25.51
C TYR A 349 -7.58 72.75 -24.57
N GLN A 350 -6.83 73.23 -23.58
CA GLN A 350 -7.30 74.26 -22.66
C GLN A 350 -7.54 75.60 -23.38
N ASP A 351 -6.61 76.05 -24.23
CA ASP A 351 -6.75 77.28 -25.00
C ASP A 351 -7.93 77.24 -25.99
N ILE A 352 -8.11 76.10 -26.66
CA ILE A 352 -9.27 75.86 -27.53
C ILE A 352 -10.56 75.90 -26.70
N ALA A 353 -10.59 75.24 -25.53
CA ALA A 353 -11.74 75.27 -24.64
C ALA A 353 -12.06 76.71 -24.15
N GLU A 354 -11.04 77.50 -23.80
CA GLU A 354 -11.21 78.90 -23.41
C GLU A 354 -11.70 79.78 -24.57
N SER A 355 -11.15 79.60 -25.77
CA SER A 355 -11.60 80.31 -26.97
C SER A 355 -13.05 79.98 -27.32
N TRP A 356 -13.44 78.71 -27.20
CA TRP A 356 -14.81 78.25 -27.37
C TRP A 356 -15.74 78.89 -26.35
N ASN A 357 -15.34 78.93 -25.08
CA ASN A 357 -16.10 79.60 -24.02
C ASN A 357 -16.27 81.10 -24.32
N LYS A 358 -15.24 81.78 -24.84
CA LYS A 358 -15.33 83.19 -25.25
C LYS A 358 -16.33 83.38 -26.40
N VAL A 359 -16.30 82.53 -27.43
CA VAL A 359 -17.28 82.55 -28.53
C VAL A 359 -18.70 82.30 -28.03
N GLN A 360 -18.87 81.36 -27.10
CA GLN A 360 -20.16 81.09 -26.48
C GLN A 360 -20.66 82.31 -25.69
N GLN A 361 -19.79 82.99 -24.95
CA GLN A 361 -20.13 84.21 -24.21
C GLN A 361 -20.46 85.39 -25.14
N THR A 362 -19.74 85.59 -26.26
CA THR A 362 -20.08 86.63 -27.23
C THR A 362 -21.41 86.36 -27.92
N PHE A 363 -21.72 85.09 -28.20
CA PHE A 363 -23.02 84.70 -28.73
C PHE A 363 -24.16 85.01 -27.75
N ILE A 364 -24.00 84.64 -26.47
CA ILE A 364 -24.98 84.93 -25.40
C ILE A 364 -25.19 86.44 -25.26
N THR A 365 -24.10 87.20 -25.12
CA THR A 365 -24.16 88.67 -24.96
C THR A 365 -24.72 89.39 -26.18
N THR A 366 -24.41 88.93 -27.40
CA THR A 366 -25.00 89.47 -28.64
C THR A 366 -26.49 89.22 -28.69
N ARG A 367 -26.93 87.98 -28.39
CA ARG A 367 -28.35 87.63 -28.29
C ARG A 367 -29.08 88.50 -27.27
N GLU A 368 -28.51 88.69 -26.09
CA GLU A 368 -29.08 89.57 -25.05
C GLU A 368 -29.12 91.04 -25.47
N SER A 369 -28.11 91.53 -26.21
CA SER A 369 -28.10 92.90 -26.72
C SER A 369 -29.13 93.13 -27.83
N MET A 370 -29.37 92.14 -28.68
CA MET A 370 -30.44 92.16 -29.68
C MET A 370 -31.82 92.11 -29.01
N MET A 371 -31.93 91.34 -27.92
CA MET A 371 -33.13 91.27 -27.08
C MET A 371 -33.39 92.59 -26.32
N ARG A 372 -32.34 93.33 -25.93
CA ARG A 372 -32.43 94.66 -25.29
C ARG A 372 -32.67 95.82 -26.26
N ARG A 373 -32.25 95.72 -27.53
CA ARG A 373 -32.51 96.74 -28.56
C ARG A 373 -33.95 96.66 -29.11
N ALA A 374 -34.66 95.58 -28.82
CA ALA A 374 -36.10 95.49 -28.94
C ALA A 374 -36.77 96.03 -27.66
N GLU A 375 -37.21 97.29 -27.67
CA GLU A 375 -38.06 97.87 -26.61
C GLU A 375 -39.06 98.89 -27.21
N PRO A 376 -40.21 99.20 -26.55
CA PRO A 376 -40.90 98.40 -25.53
C PRO A 376 -42.45 98.43 -25.62
N CYS A 377 -43.12 97.36 -25.19
CA CYS A 377 -44.50 97.41 -24.70
C CYS A 377 -44.71 96.39 -23.55
N VAL A 378 -44.61 96.91 -22.31
CA VAL A 378 -45.40 96.64 -21.08
C VAL A 378 -45.55 95.17 -20.57
N PRO A 379 -45.95 94.97 -19.29
CA PRO A 379 -45.12 94.85 -18.09
C PRO A 379 -45.06 93.41 -17.52
N GLU A 380 -44.10 93.23 -16.62
CA GLU A 380 -44.00 92.23 -15.54
C GLU A 380 -44.93 91.00 -15.60
N VAL A 381 -44.33 89.84 -15.92
CA VAL A 381 -44.83 88.55 -15.42
C VAL A 381 -43.62 87.76 -14.88
N PRO A 382 -43.68 87.20 -13.66
CA PRO A 382 -42.56 86.45 -13.09
C PRO A 382 -42.31 85.17 -13.90
N PHE A 383 -41.13 85.04 -14.51
CA PHE A 383 -40.74 83.79 -15.17
C PHE A 383 -40.46 82.71 -14.12
N PRO A 384 -41.06 81.51 -14.23
CA PRO A 384 -40.76 80.41 -13.32
C PRO A 384 -39.41 79.77 -13.68
N ASN A 385 -38.62 79.54 -12.63
CA ASN A 385 -37.31 78.91 -12.57
C ASN A 385 -37.16 77.63 -13.44
N THR A 386 -36.75 77.77 -14.70
CA THR A 386 -36.50 76.65 -15.63
C THR A 386 -35.20 75.89 -15.34
N SER A 387 -34.30 76.42 -14.50
CA SER A 387 -33.08 75.72 -14.07
C SER A 387 -33.33 74.66 -12.99
N SER A 388 -34.49 74.66 -12.32
CA SER A 388 -34.83 73.69 -11.27
C SER A 388 -35.31 72.33 -11.82
N LEU A 389 -35.85 72.30 -13.04
CA LEU A 389 -36.36 71.09 -13.68
C LEU A 389 -35.26 70.18 -14.24
N SER A 390 -34.13 70.72 -14.74
CA SER A 390 -33.03 69.90 -15.28
C SER A 390 -32.19 69.25 -14.19
N LEU A 391 -32.01 69.94 -13.05
CA LEU A 391 -31.32 69.40 -11.86
C LEU A 391 -32.15 68.30 -11.21
N SER A 392 -33.48 68.49 -11.08
CA SER A 392 -34.40 67.45 -10.58
C SER A 392 -34.44 66.22 -11.50
N SER A 393 -34.34 66.38 -12.82
CA SER A 393 -34.28 65.26 -13.76
C SER A 393 -32.99 64.44 -13.60
N ARG A 394 -31.84 65.12 -13.44
CA ARG A 394 -30.53 64.47 -13.26
C ARG A 394 -30.38 63.82 -11.88
N GLU A 395 -30.99 64.41 -10.85
CA GLU A 395 -31.08 63.81 -9.51
C GLU A 395 -31.94 62.54 -9.50
N LYS A 396 -33.05 62.52 -10.25
CA LYS A 396 -33.88 61.32 -10.43
C LYS A 396 -33.15 60.22 -11.19
N GLU A 397 -32.38 60.57 -12.22
CA GLU A 397 -31.53 59.61 -12.95
C GLU A 397 -30.41 59.04 -12.06
N LEU A 398 -29.76 59.87 -11.24
CA LEU A 398 -28.77 59.42 -10.25
C LEU A 398 -29.38 58.51 -9.18
N ALA A 399 -30.59 58.83 -8.71
CA ALA A 399 -31.32 57.99 -7.76
C ALA A 399 -31.68 56.64 -8.38
N ALA A 400 -32.17 56.62 -9.63
CA ALA A 400 -32.50 55.40 -10.36
C ALA A 400 -31.26 54.53 -10.61
N LEU A 401 -30.13 55.12 -11.00
CA LEU A 401 -28.85 54.41 -11.16
C LEU A 401 -28.37 53.81 -9.84
N LYS A 402 -28.51 54.55 -8.73
CA LYS A 402 -28.09 54.09 -7.40
C LYS A 402 -28.97 52.94 -6.90
N GLU A 403 -30.27 53.00 -7.17
CA GLU A 403 -31.21 51.91 -6.92
C GLU A 403 -30.85 50.67 -7.74
N GLN A 404 -30.56 50.85 -9.03
CA GLN A 404 -30.16 49.75 -9.92
C GLN A 404 -28.87 49.05 -9.47
N VAL A 405 -27.88 49.83 -9.02
CA VAL A 405 -26.63 49.31 -8.43
C VAL A 405 -26.91 48.53 -7.13
N ASN A 406 -27.82 49.01 -6.29
CA ASN A 406 -28.17 48.31 -5.05
C ASN A 406 -28.88 46.98 -5.32
N THR A 407 -29.78 46.93 -6.30
CA THR A 407 -30.40 45.66 -6.74
C THR A 407 -29.37 44.69 -7.31
N LEU A 408 -28.42 45.15 -8.13
CA LEU A 408 -27.37 44.28 -8.67
C LEU A 408 -26.46 43.74 -7.56
N ARG A 409 -26.12 44.55 -6.55
CA ARG A 409 -25.36 44.10 -5.39
C ARG A 409 -26.10 43.05 -4.57
N ALA A 410 -27.41 43.19 -4.39
CA ALA A 410 -28.24 42.18 -3.71
C ALA A 410 -28.27 40.85 -4.50
N CYS A 411 -28.42 40.90 -5.84
CA CYS A 411 -28.37 39.70 -6.68
C CYS A 411 -27.00 39.01 -6.61
N VAL A 412 -25.89 39.76 -6.60
CA VAL A 412 -24.55 39.16 -6.47
C VAL A 412 -24.40 38.45 -5.12
N ALA A 413 -24.89 39.04 -4.03
CA ALA A 413 -24.84 38.41 -2.71
C ALA A 413 -25.64 37.10 -2.64
N GLU A 414 -26.84 37.04 -3.24
CA GLU A 414 -27.63 35.79 -3.32
C GLU A 414 -26.93 34.71 -4.16
N GLU A 415 -26.27 35.08 -5.26
CA GLU A 415 -25.52 34.13 -6.08
C GLU A 415 -24.24 33.65 -5.37
N GLU A 416 -23.55 34.52 -4.63
CA GLU A 416 -22.40 34.13 -3.79
C GLU A 416 -22.80 33.13 -2.69
N GLU A 417 -23.98 33.31 -2.08
CA GLU A 417 -24.55 32.36 -1.11
C GLU A 417 -24.83 30.99 -1.76
N LYS A 418 -25.47 30.98 -2.95
CA LYS A 418 -25.70 29.73 -3.71
C LYS A 418 -24.41 29.03 -4.10
N VAL A 419 -23.37 29.78 -4.47
CA VAL A 419 -22.04 29.23 -4.79
C VAL A 419 -21.40 28.60 -3.54
N ALA A 420 -21.53 29.24 -2.38
CA ALA A 420 -21.06 28.69 -1.11
C ALA A 420 -21.78 27.38 -0.75
N ASP A 421 -23.10 27.34 -0.89
CA ASP A 421 -23.91 26.14 -0.67
C ASP A 421 -23.54 25.00 -1.61
N LEU A 422 -23.37 25.29 -2.91
CA LEU A 422 -22.95 24.29 -3.90
C LEU A 422 -21.54 23.75 -3.62
N LYS A 423 -20.60 24.61 -3.19
CA LYS A 423 -19.25 24.16 -2.80
C LYS A 423 -19.28 23.25 -1.59
N LEU A 424 -20.08 23.58 -0.57
CA LEU A 424 -20.27 22.71 0.59
C LEU A 424 -20.85 21.35 0.18
N LYS A 425 -21.84 21.36 -0.71
CA LYS A 425 -22.45 20.14 -1.25
C LYS A 425 -21.43 19.28 -1.99
N VAL A 426 -20.63 19.87 -2.87
CA VAL A 426 -19.55 19.16 -3.60
C VAL A 426 -18.53 18.56 -2.64
N GLN A 427 -18.09 19.32 -1.62
CA GLN A 427 -17.17 18.78 -0.60
C GLN A 427 -17.76 17.58 0.14
N LEU A 428 -19.04 17.65 0.52
CA LEU A 428 -19.74 16.56 1.20
C LEU A 428 -19.86 15.29 0.35
N PHE A 429 -20.01 15.44 -0.98
CA PHE A 429 -20.04 14.31 -1.91
C PHE A 429 -18.63 13.76 -2.22
N SER A 430 -17.61 14.61 -2.28
CA SER A 430 -16.22 14.19 -2.51
C SER A 430 -15.59 13.41 -1.34
N SER A 431 -16.13 13.53 -0.11
CA SER A 431 -15.71 12.67 1.01
C SER A 431 -16.08 11.19 0.83
N GLY A 432 -16.92 10.83 -0.14
CA GLY A 432 -17.25 9.44 -0.48
C GLY A 432 -16.34 8.79 -1.53
N GLU A 433 -15.57 9.58 -2.30
CA GLU A 433 -14.68 9.04 -3.33
C GLU A 433 -13.50 8.25 -2.74
N HIS A 434 -13.10 8.57 -1.50
CA HIS A 434 -12.03 7.85 -0.81
C HIS A 434 -12.44 6.41 -0.42
N GLU A 435 -13.73 6.14 -0.24
CA GLU A 435 -14.27 4.81 0.06
C GLU A 435 -14.49 3.98 -1.22
N ALA A 436 -14.79 4.61 -2.36
CA ALA A 436 -14.99 3.92 -3.64
C ALA A 436 -13.71 3.22 -4.12
N ASP A 437 -12.58 3.92 -3.98
CA ASP A 437 -11.27 3.41 -4.37
C ASP A 437 -10.82 2.19 -3.54
N ASP A 438 -11.23 2.14 -2.26
CA ASP A 438 -10.94 1.03 -1.36
C ASP A 438 -11.93 -0.14 -1.54
N GLN A 439 -13.18 0.15 -1.91
CA GLN A 439 -14.16 -0.86 -2.31
C GLN A 439 -13.76 -1.56 -3.62
N ASP A 440 -13.25 -0.83 -4.62
CA ASP A 440 -12.77 -1.39 -5.88
C ASP A 440 -11.51 -2.27 -5.70
N LYS A 441 -10.59 -1.87 -4.81
CA LYS A 441 -9.46 -2.72 -4.40
C LYS A 441 -9.92 -4.00 -3.70
N MET A 442 -10.96 -3.93 -2.87
CA MET A 442 -11.53 -5.10 -2.21
C MET A 442 -12.20 -6.05 -3.22
N LEU A 443 -12.98 -5.50 -4.16
CA LEU A 443 -13.66 -6.25 -5.22
C LEU A 443 -12.68 -6.96 -6.15
N THR A 444 -11.61 -6.28 -6.57
CA THR A 444 -10.55 -6.88 -7.41
C THR A 444 -9.79 -7.99 -6.68
N SER A 445 -9.49 -7.82 -5.39
CA SER A 445 -8.86 -8.86 -4.54
C SER A 445 -9.75 -10.09 -4.41
N LEU A 446 -11.05 -9.88 -4.15
CA LEU A 446 -12.03 -10.96 -4.04
C LEU A 446 -12.14 -11.74 -5.36
N ASN A 447 -12.30 -11.03 -6.49
CA ASN A 447 -12.40 -11.66 -7.79
C ASN A 447 -11.16 -12.50 -8.13
N LYS A 448 -9.96 -11.98 -7.84
CA LYS A 448 -8.70 -12.72 -8.01
C LYS A 448 -8.66 -14.00 -7.18
N LYS A 449 -9.13 -13.97 -5.93
CA LYS A 449 -9.13 -15.16 -5.07
C LYS A 449 -10.14 -16.20 -5.51
N VAL A 450 -11.32 -15.76 -5.96
CA VAL A 450 -12.34 -16.64 -6.55
C VAL A 450 -11.81 -17.31 -7.81
N LEU A 451 -11.11 -16.57 -8.68
CA LEU A 451 -10.41 -17.11 -9.86
C LEU A 451 -9.40 -18.20 -9.51
N GLU A 452 -8.58 -17.98 -8.47
CA GLU A 452 -7.59 -18.95 -8.03
C GLU A 452 -8.25 -20.26 -7.54
N VAL A 453 -9.30 -20.15 -6.71
CA VAL A 453 -10.03 -21.33 -6.19
C VAL A 453 -10.75 -22.05 -7.32
N TYR A 454 -11.39 -21.32 -8.23
CA TYR A 454 -12.07 -21.90 -9.38
C TYR A 454 -11.12 -22.67 -10.30
N SER A 455 -9.94 -22.11 -10.62
CA SER A 455 -8.91 -22.78 -11.42
C SER A 455 -8.44 -24.07 -10.73
N GLN A 456 -8.25 -24.05 -9.42
CA GLN A 456 -7.86 -25.24 -8.65
C GLN A 456 -8.94 -26.32 -8.60
N CYS A 457 -10.22 -25.92 -8.54
CA CYS A 457 -11.34 -26.86 -8.46
C CYS A 457 -11.73 -27.44 -9.83
N THR A 458 -11.65 -26.64 -10.90
CA THR A 458 -12.20 -27.00 -12.23
C THR A 458 -11.11 -27.41 -13.23
N GLY A 459 -9.86 -27.00 -13.03
CA GLY A 459 -8.71 -27.35 -13.90
C GLY A 459 -8.63 -26.55 -15.21
N ASP A 460 -9.67 -25.80 -15.58
CA ASP A 460 -9.72 -24.94 -16.77
C ASP A 460 -9.32 -23.49 -16.45
N ASN A 461 -8.52 -22.88 -17.33
CA ASN A 461 -7.93 -21.54 -17.13
C ASN A 461 -8.53 -20.44 -18.01
N GLU A 462 -9.47 -20.75 -18.90
CA GLU A 462 -10.05 -19.77 -19.82
C GLU A 462 -11.54 -19.62 -19.61
N THR A 463 -11.93 -18.63 -18.82
CA THR A 463 -13.31 -18.15 -18.84
C THR A 463 -13.38 -16.71 -18.38
N ASP A 464 -13.92 -15.84 -19.24
CA ASP A 464 -14.46 -14.52 -18.88
C ASP A 464 -15.78 -14.66 -18.08
N LEU A 465 -15.82 -15.59 -17.13
CA LEU A 465 -17.00 -15.84 -16.31
C LEU A 465 -17.09 -14.78 -15.20
N PRO A 466 -18.27 -14.19 -14.98
CA PRO A 466 -18.50 -13.32 -13.82
C PRO A 466 -18.19 -14.05 -12.51
N THR A 467 -17.64 -13.35 -11.51
CA THR A 467 -17.24 -13.90 -10.20
C THR A 467 -18.34 -14.75 -9.54
N VAL A 468 -19.60 -14.35 -9.71
CA VAL A 468 -20.76 -15.04 -9.15
C VAL A 468 -21.00 -16.40 -9.81
N GLU A 469 -20.75 -16.51 -11.11
CA GLU A 469 -20.89 -17.78 -11.84
C GLU A 469 -19.77 -18.75 -11.47
N MET A 470 -18.55 -18.24 -11.27
CA MET A 470 -17.41 -19.02 -10.78
C MET A 470 -17.69 -19.61 -9.39
N LEU A 471 -18.28 -18.83 -8.48
CA LEU A 471 -18.66 -19.29 -7.15
C LEU A 471 -19.72 -20.40 -7.19
N LYS A 472 -20.72 -20.29 -8.10
CA LYS A 472 -21.74 -21.34 -8.27
C LYS A 472 -21.14 -22.66 -8.74
N VAL A 473 -20.13 -22.62 -9.61
CA VAL A 473 -19.44 -23.83 -10.07
C VAL A 473 -18.63 -24.46 -8.95
N ILE A 474 -17.89 -23.65 -8.17
CA ILE A 474 -17.15 -24.12 -6.98
C ILE A 474 -18.11 -24.78 -5.99
N GLU A 475 -19.24 -24.13 -5.68
CA GLU A 475 -20.25 -24.65 -4.76
C GLU A 475 -20.82 -25.99 -5.26
N LYS A 476 -21.13 -26.09 -6.55
CA LYS A 476 -21.62 -27.33 -7.15
C LYS A 476 -20.58 -28.45 -7.02
N GLN A 477 -19.31 -28.20 -7.35
CA GLN A 477 -18.26 -29.20 -7.21
C GLN A 477 -18.02 -29.62 -5.76
N LEU A 478 -18.09 -28.68 -4.81
CA LEU A 478 -17.98 -28.99 -3.39
C LEU A 478 -19.13 -29.93 -2.95
N ASN A 479 -20.36 -29.62 -3.36
CA ASN A 479 -21.52 -30.46 -3.05
C ASN A 479 -21.40 -31.85 -3.68
N ASP A 480 -20.97 -31.94 -4.94
CA ASP A 480 -20.74 -33.22 -5.62
C ASP A 480 -19.65 -34.07 -4.91
N LEU A 481 -18.58 -33.42 -4.42
CA LEU A 481 -17.53 -34.07 -3.64
C LEU A 481 -18.04 -34.56 -2.28
N LEU A 482 -18.82 -33.75 -1.56
CA LEU A 482 -19.42 -34.14 -0.28
C LEU A 482 -20.36 -35.33 -0.47
N ASP A 483 -21.22 -35.31 -1.48
CA ASP A 483 -22.06 -36.43 -1.88
C ASP A 483 -21.24 -37.68 -2.20
N SER A 484 -20.11 -37.52 -2.89
CA SER A 484 -19.22 -38.63 -3.21
C SER A 484 -18.59 -39.26 -1.98
N VAL A 485 -18.26 -38.44 -0.96
CA VAL A 485 -17.66 -38.87 0.32
C VAL A 485 -18.69 -39.61 1.17
N GLU A 486 -19.93 -39.14 1.23
CA GLU A 486 -21.02 -39.82 1.95
C GLU A 486 -21.41 -41.15 1.30
N ARG A 487 -21.29 -41.26 -0.03
CA ARG A 487 -21.59 -42.49 -0.77
C ARG A 487 -20.45 -43.52 -0.77
N ILE A 488 -19.29 -43.23 -0.18
CA ILE A 488 -18.18 -44.19 -0.13
C ILE A 488 -18.60 -45.39 0.74
N PRO A 489 -18.63 -46.62 0.19
CA PRO A 489 -18.99 -47.79 0.97
C PRO A 489 -18.00 -48.00 2.15
N PRO A 490 -18.49 -48.29 3.37
CA PRO A 490 -17.64 -48.42 4.56
C PRO A 490 -16.54 -49.49 4.40
N ALA A 491 -16.78 -50.51 3.59
CA ALA A 491 -15.79 -51.53 3.25
C ALA A 491 -14.57 -50.99 2.47
N LYS A 492 -14.73 -49.95 1.64
CA LYS A 492 -13.61 -49.29 0.95
C LYS A 492 -12.83 -48.39 1.89
N ILE A 493 -13.52 -47.68 2.79
CA ILE A 493 -12.89 -46.86 3.84
C ILE A 493 -12.04 -47.74 4.76
N GLU A 494 -12.57 -48.88 5.20
CA GLU A 494 -11.83 -49.80 6.06
C GLU A 494 -10.58 -50.38 5.36
N LYS A 495 -10.66 -50.68 4.06
CA LYS A 495 -9.51 -51.11 3.25
C LYS A 495 -8.46 -49.99 3.10
N ALA A 496 -8.88 -48.75 2.85
CA ALA A 496 -7.99 -47.60 2.76
C ALA A 496 -7.31 -47.30 4.11
N VAL A 497 -8.06 -47.32 5.22
CA VAL A 497 -7.51 -47.17 6.58
C VAL A 497 -6.55 -48.30 6.92
N LYS A 498 -6.85 -49.55 6.53
CA LYS A 498 -5.93 -50.68 6.69
C LYS A 498 -4.67 -50.52 5.82
N ALA A 499 -4.79 -49.98 4.61
CA ALA A 499 -3.64 -49.70 3.73
C ALA A 499 -2.75 -48.58 4.30
N ILE A 500 -3.34 -47.47 4.76
CA ILE A 500 -2.61 -46.38 5.44
C ILE A 500 -1.93 -46.89 6.71
N ARG A 501 -2.64 -47.70 7.53
CA ARG A 501 -2.03 -48.33 8.71
C ARG A 501 -0.92 -49.33 8.36
N LYS A 502 -0.97 -49.97 7.19
CA LYS A 502 0.11 -50.83 6.70
C LYS A 502 1.29 -50.01 6.21
N GLU A 503 1.06 -48.92 5.50
CA GLU A 503 2.11 -48.01 5.02
C GLU A 503 2.80 -47.29 6.20
N GLN A 504 2.05 -46.84 7.21
CA GLN A 504 2.58 -46.28 8.45
C GLN A 504 3.35 -47.30 9.31
N ARG A 505 3.15 -48.60 9.10
CA ARG A 505 3.96 -49.66 9.74
C ARG A 505 5.18 -50.04 8.89
N ALA A 506 5.17 -49.69 7.61
CA ALA A 506 6.22 -50.01 6.64
C ALA A 506 7.29 -48.91 6.56
N ARG A 507 6.88 -47.64 6.73
CA ARG A 507 7.76 -46.57 7.23
C ARG A 507 8.15 -46.94 8.65
#